data_AF-A0A7K2FH27-F1
#
_entry.id   AF-A0A7K2FH27-F1
#
_cell.length_a   1.000
_cell.length_b   1.000
_cell.length_c   1.000
_cell.angle_alpha   90.00
_cell.angle_beta   90.00
_cell.angle_gamma   90.00
#
_symmetry.space_group_name_H-M   'P 1'
#
loop_
_entity.id
_entity.type
_entity.pdbx_description
1 polymer ?
#
loop_
_entity_poly.entity_id
_entity_poly.type
_entity_poly.pdbx_seq_one_letter_code
_entity_poly.pdbx_strand_id
1 'polypeptide(L)' 'HFFEVYKDLEPGKSVEGANWVGRTEAEAEIERSYKRLKEQGGH' A
#
# COMPACT_ATOMS: atom_id res chain seq x y z
N HIS A 1 -10.03 -10.83 3.25
CA HIS A 1 -11.02 -11.31 2.27
C HIS A 1 -11.32 -10.36 1.12
N PHE A 2 -11.96 -9.18 1.29
CA PHE A 2 -12.35 -8.35 0.12
C PHE A 2 -11.21 -8.11 -0.88
N PHE A 3 -10.06 -7.66 -0.38
CA PHE A 3 -8.89 -7.39 -1.23
C PHE A 3 -8.26 -8.63 -1.85
N GLU A 4 -8.53 -9.83 -1.33
CA GLU A 4 -8.01 -11.08 -1.89
C GLU A 4 -8.71 -11.48 -3.19
N VAL A 5 -10.00 -11.14 -3.35
CA VAL A 5 -10.82 -11.70 -4.44
C VAL A 5 -11.38 -10.67 -5.43
N TYR A 6 -11.38 -9.37 -5.09
CA TYR A 6 -12.10 -8.38 -5.90
C TYR A 6 -11.55 -8.20 -7.33
N LYS A 7 -10.34 -8.70 -7.59
CA LYS A 7 -9.63 -8.62 -8.87
C LYS A 7 -9.57 -9.94 -9.63
N ASP A 8 -10.17 -11.02 -9.14
CA ASP A 8 -10.02 -12.36 -9.73
C ASP A 8 -10.49 -12.43 -11.19
N LEU A 9 -11.37 -11.52 -11.60
CA LEU A 9 -11.91 -11.42 -12.96
C LEU A 9 -11.33 -10.24 -13.76
N GLU A 10 -10.30 -9.56 -13.25
CA GLU A 10 -9.62 -8.48 -13.97
C GLU A 10 -8.33 -9.01 -14.61
N PRO A 11 -8.29 -9.24 -15.95
CA PRO A 11 -7.13 -9.81 -16.61
C PRO A 11 -5.85 -9.00 -16.33
N GLY A 12 -4.80 -9.68 -15.87
CA GLY A 12 -3.51 -9.08 -15.57
C GLY A 12 -3.44 -8.34 -14.23
N LYS A 13 -4.44 -8.47 -13.35
CA LYS A 13 -4.42 -7.90 -12.00
C LYS A 13 -4.58 -8.97 -10.94
N SER A 14 -3.79 -8.86 -9.88
CA SER A 14 -3.86 -9.68 -8.68
C SER A 14 -3.50 -8.84 -7.45
N VAL A 15 -3.74 -9.36 -6.26
CA VAL A 15 -3.28 -8.79 -4.99
C VAL A 15 -2.58 -9.91 -4.23
N GLU A 16 -1.38 -9.61 -3.73
CA GLU A 16 -0.58 -10.53 -2.91
C GLU A 16 -0.13 -9.81 -1.64
N GLY A 17 0.05 -10.57 -0.55
CA GLY A 17 0.74 -10.06 0.65
C GLY A 17 -0.06 -9.12 1.55
N ALA A 18 -1.39 -9.18 1.56
CA ALA A 18 -2.21 -8.38 2.47
C ALA A 18 -2.15 -8.94 3.91
N ASN A 19 -1.35 -8.31 4.77
CA ASN A 19 -1.29 -8.60 6.20
C ASN A 19 -1.62 -7.37 7.04
N TRP A 20 -2.12 -7.59 8.26
CA TRP A 20 -2.33 -6.51 9.23
C TRP A 20 -1.03 -6.23 9.97
N VAL A 21 -0.78 -4.95 10.23
CA VAL A 21 0.30 -4.45 11.09
C VAL A 21 -0.29 -3.54 12.16
N GLY A 22 0.53 -3.15 13.14
CA GLY A 22 0.14 -2.25 14.22
C GLY A 22 0.12 -0.78 13.81
N ARG A 23 -0.30 0.07 14.77
CA ARG A 23 -0.37 1.52 14.59
C ARG A 23 0.99 2.13 14.28
N THR A 24 2.03 1.70 14.99
CA THR A 24 3.39 2.22 14.85
C THR A 24 3.94 1.98 13.45
N GLU A 25 3.76 0.79 12.90
CA GLU A 25 4.20 0.46 11.54
C GLU A 25 3.42 1.25 10.49
N ALA A 26 2.13 1.47 10.71
CA ALA A 26 1.29 2.29 9.84
C ALA A 26 1.73 3.77 9.85
N GLU A 27 1.96 4.35 11.03
CA GLU A 27 2.47 5.73 11.19
C GLU A 27 3.83 5.90 10.51
N ALA A 28 4.72 4.91 10.64
CA ALA A 28 6.03 4.93 9.98
C ALA A 28 5.92 4.90 8.43
N GLU A 29 4.93 4.20 7.86
CA GLU A 29 4.72 4.21 6.40
C GLU A 29 4.19 5.56 5.89
N ILE A 30 3.37 6.25 6.69
CA ILE A 30 2.92 7.62 6.39
C ILE A 30 4.13 8.55 6.27
N GLU A 31 5.02 8.55 7.27
CA GLU A 31 6.23 9.38 7.27
C GLU A 31 7.15 9.06 6.09
N ARG A 32 7.39 7.77 5.81
CA ARG A 32 8.19 7.33 4.65
C ARG A 32 7.58 7.82 3.34
N SER A 33 6.26 7.76 3.20
CA SER A 33 5.56 8.23 2.00
C SER A 33 5.76 9.73 1.77
N TYR A 34 5.61 10.54 2.81
CA TYR A 34 5.90 11.98 2.73
C TYR A 34 7.35 12.28 2.37
N LYS A 35 8.30 11.54 2.95
CA LYS A 35 9.72 11.69 2.63
C LYS A 35 9.99 11.40 1.15
N ARG A 36 9.46 10.28 0.62
CA ARG A 36 9.60 9.92 -0.80
C ARG A 36 9.04 11.02 -1.72
N LEU A 37 7.88 11.59 -1.39
CA LEU A 37 7.29 12.69 -2.18
C LEU A 37 8.21 13.92 -2.21
N LYS A 38 8.75 14.33 -1.05
CA LYS A 38 9.69 15.46 -0.98
C LYS A 38 10.95 15.22 -1.79
N GLU A 39 11.49 14.00 -1.74
CA GLU A 39 12.69 13.62 -2.49
C GLU A 39 12.47 13.59 -4.01
N GLN A 40 11.26 13.28 -4.47
CA GLN A 40 10.90 13.25 -5.90
C GLN A 40 10.55 14.62 -6.49
N GLY A 41 10.76 15.71 -5.73
CA GLY A 41 10.55 17.08 -6.21
C GLY A 41 9.16 17.65 -5.93
N GLY A 42 8.31 16.94 -5.17
CA GLY A 42 6.94 17.39 -4.89
C GLY A 42 6.00 17.28 -6.09
N HIS A 43 4.86 17.97 -6.01
CA HIS A 43 3.90 18.12 -7.12
C HIS A 43 4.18 19.40 -7.90
#